data_AF-A0A352SGL7-F1
#
_entry.id   AF-A0A352SGL7-F1
#
_cell.length_a   1.000
_cell.length_b   1.000
_cell.length_c   1.000
_cell.angle_alpha   90.00
_cell.angle_beta   90.00
_cell.angle_gamma   90.00
#
_symmetry.space_group_name_H-M   'P 1'
#
loop_
_entity.id
_entity.type
_entity.pdbx_description
1 polymer ?
#
loop_
_entity_poly.entity_id
_entity_poly.type
_entity_poly.pdbx_seq_one_letter_code
_entity_poly.pdbx_strand_id
1 'polypeptide(L)' 'MEQIYKILDEIRPEFDFKESNDYIEDGLLDSFDIVTVVSEIEAAFGILIDGLDIIPENFQNITTICEVVKKNGGEI' A
#
# COMPACT_ATOMS: atom_id res chain seq x y z
N MET A 1 -5.23 -9.85 2.32
CA MET A 1 -3.92 -9.61 1.65
C MET A 1 -4.07 -9.51 0.14
N GLU A 2 -4.79 -10.45 -0.50
CA GLU A 2 -5.00 -10.43 -1.96
C GLU A 2 -5.60 -9.13 -2.49
N GLN A 3 -6.51 -8.50 -1.72
CA GLN A 3 -7.13 -7.23 -2.08
C GLN A 3 -6.10 -6.07 -2.19
N ILE A 4 -5.08 -6.05 -1.33
CA ILE A 4 -4.02 -5.03 -1.38
C ILE A 4 -3.16 -5.23 -2.62
N TYR A 5 -2.79 -6.48 -2.94
CA TYR A 5 -2.09 -6.78 -4.20
C TYR A 5 -2.90 -6.36 -5.43
N LYS A 6 -4.23 -6.54 -5.41
CA LYS A 6 -5.10 -6.10 -6.49
C LYS A 6 -5.07 -4.58 -6.66
N ILE A 7 -5.08 -3.82 -5.57
CA ILE A 7 -4.95 -2.35 -5.61
C ILE A 7 -3.59 -1.96 -6.20
N LEU A 8 -2.50 -2.59 -5.76
CA LEU A 8 -1.16 -2.31 -6.29
C LEU A 8 -1.06 -2.61 -7.80
N ASP A 9 -1.63 -3.72 -8.26
CA ASP A 9 -1.68 -4.12 -9.67
C ASP A 9 -2.59 -3.19 -10.51
N GLU A 10 -3.63 -2.61 -9.92
CA GLU A 10 -4.47 -1.60 -10.59
C GLU A 10 -3.74 -0.27 -10.78
N ILE A 11 -2.85 0.11 -9.84
CA ILE A 11 -2.09 1.37 -9.88
C ILE A 11 -0.84 1.21 -10.76
N ARG A 12 -0.11 0.11 -10.61
CA ARG A 12 1.15 -0.19 -11.32
C ARG A 12 1.15 -1.61 -11.90
N PRO A 13 0.33 -1.89 -12.93
CA PRO A 13 0.25 -3.21 -13.56
C PRO A 13 1.56 -3.64 -14.25
N GLU A 14 2.50 -2.72 -14.45
CA GLU A 14 3.82 -3.00 -15.02
C GLU A 14 4.78 -3.74 -14.08
N PHE A 15 4.44 -3.85 -12.78
CA PHE A 15 5.31 -4.35 -11.74
C PHE A 15 4.75 -5.57 -11.01
N ASP A 16 5.63 -6.51 -10.63
CA ASP A 16 5.26 -7.66 -9.79
C ASP A 16 5.66 -7.44 -8.33
N PHE A 17 4.70 -6.97 -7.54
CA PHE A 17 4.86 -6.70 -6.10
C PHE A 17 5.06 -7.96 -5.26
N LYS A 18 4.84 -9.17 -5.79
CA LYS A 18 5.05 -10.42 -5.06
C LYS A 18 6.51 -10.86 -5.06
N GLU A 19 7.28 -10.40 -6.03
CA GLU A 19 8.71 -10.73 -6.17
C GLU A 19 9.62 -9.74 -5.43
N SER A 20 9.07 -8.62 -4.94
CA SER A 20 9.80 -7.58 -4.21
C SER A 20 9.48 -7.57 -2.71
N ASN A 21 10.48 -7.22 -1.90
CA ASN A 21 10.36 -7.01 -0.45
C ASN A 21 10.55 -5.54 -0.03
N ASP A 22 10.92 -4.66 -0.96
CA ASP A 22 11.03 -3.22 -0.75
C ASP A 22 10.63 -2.47 -2.03
N TYR A 23 9.37 -2.05 -2.09
CA TYR A 23 8.76 -1.37 -3.22
C TYR A 23 9.35 0.01 -3.48
N ILE A 24 9.98 0.61 -2.47
CA ILE A 24 10.56 1.95 -2.57
C ILE A 24 11.99 1.83 -3.09
N GLU A 25 12.80 0.95 -2.50
CA GLU A 25 14.19 0.73 -2.94
C GLU A 25 14.24 0.14 -4.36
N ASP A 26 13.32 -0.77 -4.70
CA ASP A 26 13.20 -1.34 -6.04
C ASP A 26 12.58 -0.37 -7.06
N GLY A 27 12.10 0.81 -6.62
CA GLY A 27 11.52 1.84 -7.47
C GLY A 27 10.15 1.47 -8.07
N LEU A 28 9.43 0.54 -7.43
CA LEU A 28 8.08 0.10 -7.83
C LEU A 28 7.01 1.11 -7.42
N LEU A 29 7.20 1.80 -6.29
CA LEU A 29 6.35 2.89 -5.81
C LEU A 29 7.19 4.14 -5.58
N ASP A 30 6.68 5.27 -6.05
CA ASP A 30 7.17 6.60 -5.67
C ASP A 30 6.24 7.30 -4.67
N SER A 31 6.59 8.54 -4.31
CA SER A 31 5.79 9.34 -3.36
C SER A 31 4.37 9.62 -3.83
N PHE A 32 4.12 9.73 -5.13
CA PHE A 32 2.78 9.96 -5.68
C PHE A 32 1.97 8.67 -5.72
N ASP A 33 2.62 7.54 -6.02
CA ASP A 33 1.99 6.22 -5.94
C ASP A 33 1.51 5.93 -4.53
N ILE A 34 2.31 6.23 -3.50
CA ILE A 34 1.91 6.03 -2.09
C ILE A 34 0.59 6.77 -1.78
N VAL A 35 0.44 8.02 -2.23
CA VAL A 35 -0.80 8.80 -2.00
C VAL A 35 -1.99 8.15 -2.69
N THR A 36 -1.78 7.58 -3.88
CA THR A 36 -2.80 6.85 -4.64
C THR A 36 -3.17 5.54 -3.94
N VAL A 37 -2.18 4.76 -3.52
CA VAL A 37 -2.34 3.51 -2.75
C VAL A 37 -3.14 3.76 -1.48
N VAL A 38 -2.82 4.83 -0.72
CA VAL A 38 -3.58 5.24 0.47
C VAL A 38 -5.05 5.47 0.12
N SER A 39 -5.32 6.28 -0.91
CA SER A 39 -6.68 6.63 -1.30
C SER A 39 -7.52 5.41 -1.71
N GLU A 40 -6.93 4.49 -2.48
CA GLU A 40 -7.58 3.24 -2.90
C GLU A 40 -7.80 2.28 -1.73
N ILE A 41 -6.85 2.18 -0.80
CA ILE A 41 -6.99 1.39 0.43
C ILE A 41 -8.13 1.94 1.31
N GLU A 42 -8.17 3.24 1.54
CA GLU A 42 -9.25 3.88 2.32
C GLU A 42 -10.62 3.58 1.71
N ALA A 43 -10.75 3.71 0.39
CA ALA A 43 -11.98 3.39 -0.33
C ALA A 43 -12.35 1.90 -0.26
N ALA A 44 -11.37 1.01 -0.40
CA ALA A 44 -11.60 -0.43 -0.50
C ALA A 44 -11.88 -1.09 0.87
N PHE A 45 -11.31 -0.55 1.95
CA PHE A 45 -11.48 -1.08 3.31
C PHE A 45 -12.41 -0.22 4.18
N GLY A 46 -12.84 0.95 3.70
CA GLY A 46 -13.73 1.86 4.46
C GLY A 46 -13.05 2.45 5.69
N ILE A 47 -11.74 2.70 5.61
CA ILE A 47 -10.92 3.24 6.70
C ILE A 47 -10.39 4.62 6.34
N LEU A 48 -9.78 5.30 7.31
CA LEU A 48 -9.00 6.51 7.10
C LEU A 48 -7.60 6.29 7.67
N ILE A 49 -6.57 6.52 6.86
CA ILE A 49 -5.18 6.39 7.25
C ILE A 49 -4.71 7.75 7.80
N ASP A 50 -4.11 7.72 8.99
CA ASP A 50 -3.51 8.93 9.57
C ASP A 50 -2.42 9.49 8.63
N GLY A 51 -2.43 10.80 8.37
CA GLY A 51 -1.44 11.45 7.52
C GLY A 51 0.01 11.26 8.00
N LEU A 52 0.22 10.98 9.29
CA LEU A 52 1.52 10.64 9.87
C LEU A 52 1.98 9.22 9.50
N ASP A 53 1.07 8.34 9.12
CA ASP A 53 1.37 6.99 8.65
C ASP A 53 1.69 6.95 7.16
N ILE A 54 1.52 8.05 6.42
CA ILE A 54 1.85 8.17 4.99
C ILE A 54 3.34 8.47 4.83
N ILE A 55 4.17 7.48 5.18
CA ILE A 55 5.63 7.51 5.04
C ILE A 55 6.13 6.28 4.28
N PRO A 56 7.24 6.36 3.53
CA PRO A 56 7.74 5.24 2.73
C PRO A 56 7.90 3.93 3.51
N GLU A 57 8.33 4.00 4.76
CA GLU A 57 8.55 2.85 5.64
C GLU A 57 7.26 2.05 5.89
N ASN A 58 6.11 2.72 5.88
CA ASN A 58 4.81 2.07 6.07
C ASN A 58 4.29 1.42 4.77
N PHE A 59 4.84 1.80 3.62
CA PHE A 59 4.46 1.30 2.29
C PHE A 59 5.59 0.53 1.58
N GLN A 60 6.64 0.16 2.32
CA GLN A 60 7.80 -0.54 1.79
C GLN A 60 7.45 -1.93 1.25
N ASN A 61 6.49 -2.65 1.84
CA ASN A 61 6.06 -3.96 1.32
C ASN A 61 4.65 -4.32 1.75
N ILE A 62 4.15 -5.46 1.25
CA ILE A 62 2.81 -5.95 1.58
C ILE A 62 2.57 -6.06 3.10
N THR A 63 3.60 -6.42 3.87
CA THR A 63 3.46 -6.65 5.31
C THR A 63 3.23 -5.33 6.02
N THR A 64 4.02 -4.30 5.73
CA THR A 64 3.86 -2.98 6.35
C THR A 64 2.55 -2.31 5.94
N ILE A 65 2.14 -2.46 4.67
CA ILE A 65 0.84 -1.94 4.21
C ILE A 65 -0.30 -2.63 4.98
N CYS A 66 -0.21 -3.95 5.19
CA CYS A 66 -1.19 -4.67 5.99
C CYS A 66 -1.23 -4.19 7.44
N GLU A 67 -0.08 -3.85 8.03
CA GLU A 67 -0.03 -3.30 9.38
C GLU A 67 -0.70 -1.94 9.47
N VAL A 68 -0.49 -1.05 8.48
CA VAL A 68 -1.18 0.25 8.39
C VAL A 68 -2.70 0.05 8.31
N VAL A 69 -3.16 -0.85 7.45
CA VAL A 69 -4.60 -1.12 7.27
C VAL A 69 -5.20 -1.64 8.57
N LYS A 70 -4.58 -2.63 9.24
CA LYS A 70 -5.04 -3.15 10.53
C LYS A 70 -5.03 -2.10 11.63
N LYS A 71 -3.97 -1.28 11.69
CA LYS A 71 -3.82 -0.19 12.67
C LYS A 71 -4.95 0.84 12.54
N ASN A 72 -5.40 1.11 11.32
CA ASN A 72 -6.47 2.06 11.02
C ASN A 72 -7.88 1.42 10.99
N GLY A 73 -8.01 0.17 11.45
CA GLY A 73 -9.31 -0.50 11.65
C GLY A 73 -9.81 -1.34 10.47
N GLY A 74 -8.97 -1.60 9.47
CA GLY A 74 -9.31 -2.41 8.31
C GLY A 74 -9.14 -3.91 8.55
N GLU A 75 -9.96 -4.71 7.88
CA GLU A 75 -9.90 -6.18 7.90
C GLU A 75 -9.25 -6.72 6.62
N ILE A 76 -8.30 -7.65 6.73
CA ILE A 76 -7.37 -8.07 5.66
C ILE A 76 -7.49 -9.54 5.29
#